data_AF-A0A376ZYB3-F1
#
_entry.id   AF-A0A376ZYB3-F1
#
_cell.length_a   1.000
_cell.length_b   1.000
_cell.length_c   1.000
_cell.angle_alpha   90.00
_cell.angle_beta   90.00
_cell.angle_gamma   90.00
#
_symmetry.space_group_name_H-M   'P 1'
#
loop_
_entity.id
_entity.type
_entity.pdbx_description
1 polymer ?
#
loop_
_entity_poly.entity_id
_entity_poly.type
_entity_poly.pdbx_seq_one_letter_code
_entity_poly.pdbx_strand_id
1 'polypeptide(L)' 'MAEECIVVADYAVKVPDGLDSAAASSITCAGVTTYKAVKLSKIRPGQWIAIYGLGGLGNLALQYAKNVF' A
#
# COMPACT_ATOMS: atom_id res chain seq x y z
N MET A 1 -15.55 12.92 2.05
CA MET A 1 -16.15 11.95 1.10
C MET A 1 -17.27 12.70 0.40
N ALA A 2 -17.24 12.78 -0.92
CA ALA A 2 -18.16 13.56 -1.76
C ALA A 2 -18.35 12.82 -3.09
N GLU A 3 -19.43 13.12 -3.82
CA GLU A 3 -19.71 12.52 -5.14
C GLU A 3 -18.73 13.00 -6.22
N GLU A 4 -18.21 14.23 -6.07
CA GLU A 4 -17.23 14.83 -6.97
C GLU A 4 -16.08 15.49 -6.18
N CYS A 5 -14.89 15.56 -6.78
CA CYS A 5 -13.71 16.18 -6.19
C CYS A 5 -12.79 16.77 -7.26
N ILE A 6 -12.29 17.99 -7.05
CA ILE A 6 -11.30 18.62 -7.93
C ILE A 6 -9.90 18.19 -7.49
N VAL A 7 -9.07 17.77 -8.44
CA VAL A 7 -7.68 17.35 -8.20
C VAL A 7 -6.74 18.04 -9.19
N VAL A 8 -5.48 18.25 -8.77
CA VAL A 8 -4.41 18.66 -9.68
C VAL A 8 -3.98 17.44 -10.50
N ALA A 9 -4.03 17.53 -11.83
CA ALA A 9 -3.81 16.39 -12.73
C ALA A 9 -2.49 15.67 -12.46
N ASP A 10 -1.40 16.42 -12.21
CA ASP A 10 -0.07 15.86 -11.95
C ASP A 10 0.01 15.07 -10.63
N TYR A 11 -0.93 15.26 -9.71
CA TYR A 11 -1.01 14.56 -8.41
C TYR A 11 -2.07 13.45 -8.40
N ALA A 12 -2.88 13.32 -9.45
CA ALA A 12 -3.88 12.27 -9.59
C ALA A 12 -3.24 11.02 -10.20
N VAL A 13 -2.58 10.22 -9.36
CA VAL A 13 -1.94 8.97 -9.80
C VAL A 13 -3.00 8.03 -10.38
N LYS A 14 -2.78 7.58 -11.63
CA LYS A 14 -3.68 6.67 -12.33
C LYS A 14 -3.76 5.32 -11.61
N VAL A 15 -4.98 4.79 -11.46
CA VAL A 15 -5.19 3.40 -11.05
C VAL A 15 -4.88 2.50 -12.26
N PRO A 16 -4.05 1.45 -12.11
CA PRO A 16 -3.75 0.53 -13.20
C PRO A 16 -4.99 -0.23 -13.70
N ASP A 17 -5.01 -0.55 -14.99
CA ASP A 17 -6.06 -1.40 -15.57
C ASP A 17 -6.06 -2.80 -14.92
N GLY A 18 -7.25 -3.34 -14.66
CA GLY A 18 -7.43 -4.65 -14.03
C GLY A 18 -7.30 -4.68 -12.52
N LEU A 19 -6.94 -3.57 -11.86
CA LEU A 19 -7.02 -3.44 -10.41
C LEU A 19 -8.43 -3.03 -9.98
N ASP A 20 -9.06 -3.81 -9.11
CA ASP A 20 -10.36 -3.46 -8.53
C ASP A 20 -10.30 -2.11 -7.79
N SER A 21 -11.24 -1.22 -8.09
CA SER A 21 -11.27 0.14 -7.54
C SER A 21 -11.49 0.18 -6.03
N ALA A 22 -12.26 -0.77 -5.48
CA ALA A 22 -12.49 -0.83 -4.04
C ALA A 22 -11.19 -1.23 -3.31
N ALA A 23 -10.45 -2.21 -3.83
CA ALA A 23 -9.12 -2.54 -3.33
C ALA A 23 -8.11 -1.39 -3.51
N ALA A 24 -8.11 -0.73 -4.68
CA ALA A 24 -7.23 0.40 -4.97
C ALA A 24 -7.40 1.55 -3.97
N SER A 25 -8.63 1.80 -3.51
CA SER A 25 -8.93 2.86 -2.55
C SER A 25 -8.12 2.76 -1.25
N SER A 26 -7.83 1.53 -0.78
CA SER A 26 -7.01 1.30 0.41
C SER A 26 -5.52 1.36 0.10
N ILE A 27 -5.13 0.99 -1.12
CA ILE A 27 -3.72 1.01 -1.56
C ILE A 27 -3.16 2.43 -1.56
N THR A 28 -3.96 3.44 -1.91
CA THR A 28 -3.51 4.85 -1.94
C THR A 28 -3.10 5.40 -0.56
N CYS A 29 -3.50 4.76 0.54
CA CYS A 29 -3.14 5.17 1.89
C CYS A 29 -2.39 4.05 2.64
N ALA A 30 -3.09 2.99 3.05
CA ALA A 30 -2.50 1.91 3.82
C ALA A 30 -1.46 1.14 3.00
N GLY A 31 -1.74 0.91 1.72
CA GLY A 31 -0.84 0.19 0.82
C GLY A 31 0.49 0.93 0.60
N VAL A 32 0.44 2.16 0.09
CA VAL A 32 1.66 2.94 -0.22
C VAL A 32 2.49 3.22 1.03
N THR A 33 1.83 3.47 2.18
CA THR A 33 2.51 3.70 3.46
C THR A 33 3.32 2.47 3.86
N THR A 34 2.70 1.29 3.81
CA THR A 34 3.34 0.05 4.26
C THR A 34 4.33 -0.49 3.24
N TYR A 35 4.04 -0.40 1.94
CA TYR A 35 5.00 -0.69 0.89
C TYR A 35 6.29 0.12 1.06
N LYS A 36 6.16 1.44 1.28
CA LYS A 36 7.33 2.31 1.49
C LYS A 36 8.05 1.99 2.81
N ALA A 37 7.32 1.71 3.89
CA ALA A 37 7.92 1.33 5.17
C ALA A 37 8.76 0.04 5.06
N VAL A 38 8.21 -1.00 4.42
CA VAL A 38 8.94 -2.26 4.18
C VAL A 38 10.14 -2.02 3.28
N LYS A 39 10.00 -1.24 2.20
CA LYS A 39 11.15 -0.87 1.34
C LYS A 39 12.26 -0.15 2.11
N LEU A 40 11.91 0.76 3.02
CA LEU A 40 12.86 1.52 3.83
C LEU A 40 13.51 0.68 4.94
N SER A 41 12.86 -0.40 5.40
CA SER A 41 13.48 -1.37 6.32
C SER A 41 14.71 -2.04 5.71
N LYS A 42 14.83 -2.04 4.38
CA LYS A 42 15.89 -2.71 3.60
C LYS A 42 15.99 -4.21 3.89
N ILE A 43 14.88 -4.82 4.29
CA ILE A 43 14.81 -6.26 4.46
C ILE A 43 15.18 -6.97 3.16
N ARG A 44 15.83 -8.13 3.30
CA ARG A 44 16.23 -9.00 2.20
C ARG A 44 15.59 -10.39 2.37
N PRO A 45 15.43 -11.15 1.27
CA PRO A 45 14.94 -12.52 1.34
C PRO A 45 15.69 -13.36 2.39
N GLY A 46 14.94 -14.07 3.23
CA GLY A 46 15.46 -14.90 4.32
C GLY A 46 15.68 -14.18 5.65
N GLN A 47 15.55 -12.86 5.69
CA GLN A 47 15.56 -12.10 6.95
C GLN A 47 14.17 -12.07 7.60
N TRP A 48 14.14 -11.83 8.91
CA TRP A 48 12.90 -11.69 9.68
C TRP A 48 12.47 -10.23 9.77
N ILE A 49 11.16 -10.00 9.64
CA ILE A 49 10.50 -8.72 9.94
C ILE A 49 9.42 -8.94 10.98
N ALA A 50 9.34 -8.03 11.94
CA ALA A 50 8.26 -7.98 12.92
C ALA A 50 7.26 -6.90 12.52
N ILE A 51 5.97 -7.23 12.50
CA ILE A 51 4.87 -6.31 12.22
C ILE A 51 4.00 -6.27 13.48
N TYR A 52 3.97 -5.11 14.14
CA TYR A 52 3.18 -4.91 15.36
C TYR A 52 1.82 -4.30 15.01
N GLY A 53 0.77 -5.12 15.14
CA GLY A 53 -0.62 -4.81 14.77
C GLY A 53 -0.96 -5.30 13.36
N LEU A 54 -2.02 -6.10 13.22
CA LEU A 54 -2.43 -6.75 11.95
C LEU A 54 -3.83 -6.34 11.46
N GLY A 55 -4.27 -5.12 11.77
CA GLY A 55 -5.42 -4.48 11.11
C GLY A 55 -5.03 -3.88 9.75
N GLY A 56 -5.86 -2.99 9.19
CA GLY A 56 -5.71 -2.39 7.85
C GLY A 56 -4.28 -2.27 7.31
N LEU A 57 -3.41 -1.47 7.93
CA LEU A 57 -2.01 -1.33 7.51
C LEU A 57 -1.21 -2.62 7.69
N GLY A 58 -1.20 -3.20 8.89
CA GLY A 58 -0.39 -4.38 9.19
C GLY A 58 -0.71 -5.58 8.30
N ASN A 59 -1.97 -5.75 7.93
CA ASN A 59 -2.39 -6.80 7.01
C ASN A 59 -1.78 -6.61 5.60
N LEU A 60 -1.73 -5.38 5.08
CA LEU A 60 -1.05 -5.09 3.81
C LEU A 60 0.47 -5.15 3.94
N ALA A 61 1.04 -4.69 5.07
CA ALA A 61 2.47 -4.80 5.35
C ALA A 61 2.95 -6.26 5.32
N LEU A 62 2.16 -7.18 5.90
CA LEU A 62 2.44 -8.60 5.89
C LEU A 62 2.47 -9.15 4.46
N GLN A 63 1.47 -8.78 3.65
CA GLN A 63 1.40 -9.20 2.25
C GLN A 63 2.57 -8.67 1.44
N TYR A 64 2.95 -7.39 1.59
CA TYR A 64 4.11 -6.83 0.89
C TYR A 64 5.42 -7.49 1.35
N ALA A 65 5.63 -7.67 2.65
CA ALA A 65 6.82 -8.30 3.18
C ALA A 65 6.97 -9.77 2.77
N LYS A 66 5.87 -10.46 2.42
CA LYS A 66 5.91 -11.86 2.00
C LYS A 66 5.99 -12.04 0.49
N ASN A 67 5.29 -11.19 -0.27
CA ASN A 67 5.05 -11.41 -1.71
C ASN A 67 5.83 -10.45 -2.61
N VAL A 68 6.46 -9.40 -2.05
CA VAL A 68 7.12 -8.35 -2.84
C VAL A 68 8.58 -8.12 -2.43
N PHE A 69 8.89 -8.16 -1.13
CA PHE A 69 10.24 -7.97 -0.58
C PHE A 69 10.81 -9.28 -0.03
#